data_AF-A0A1C9KCW5-F1
#
_entry.id   AF-A0A1C9KCW5-F1
#
_cell.length_a   1.000
_cell.length_b   1.000
_cell.length_c   1.000
_cell.angle_alpha   90.00
_cell.angle_beta   90.00
_cell.angle_gamma   90.00
#
_symmetry.space_group_name_H-M   'P 1'
#
loop_
_entity.id
_entity.type
_entity.pdbx_description
1 polymer ?
#
loop_
_entity_poly.entity_id
_entity_poly.type
_entity_poly.pdbx_seq_one_letter_code
_entity_poly.pdbx_strand_id
1 'polypeptide(L)'
;YDSLGKPINWEVPKRCLTIGKVIGKGHFGKVHRAVMKTKSGNRIVAVKMLKDNVDAVHMKDFLAELELMKSLAPHPNIVCLLGCCTKGDSSYIIVEYCSLGNLLDFLRKSQGNRIYSNLAGGSLTLTCRDLLSFMWQTARGMSYLASLKLVHRDLAARNILMDKGNVCKIADFGLARDIYQENQYLKTTEGELPLRWMAYESIFKGITTIESDVWSFGVLMWEVVTLGANPYPGMTREQLISNLHLGYRMPRPDYCSEELYAVIWECWQLDPTVRPTFSMLCRTLNRMLSAEKILIDLSTFDSEYVNSTNKDDGEKSPTTPLVSPNPTA
;
A
#
# COMPACT_ATOMS: atom_id res chain seq x y z
N TYR A 1 -11.85 -24.97 -13.07
CA TYR A 1 -11.50 -24.26 -11.82
C TYR A 1 -11.55 -25.28 -10.69
N ASP A 2 -10.75 -25.12 -9.64
CA ASP A 2 -10.79 -25.97 -8.45
C ASP A 2 -11.96 -25.59 -7.52
N SER A 3 -12.08 -26.27 -6.37
CA SER A 3 -13.13 -26.03 -5.38
C SER A 3 -13.08 -24.63 -4.74
N LEU A 4 -11.97 -23.91 -4.87
CA LEU A 4 -11.78 -22.53 -4.41
C LEU A 4 -11.98 -21.50 -5.54
N GLY A 5 -12.41 -21.94 -6.73
CA GLY A 5 -12.62 -21.06 -7.88
C GLY A 5 -11.33 -20.62 -8.58
N LYS A 6 -10.22 -21.36 -8.42
CA LYS A 6 -8.91 -21.07 -9.04
C LYS A 6 -8.70 -21.88 -10.33
N PRO A 7 -7.97 -21.38 -11.34
CA PRO A 7 -7.70 -22.17 -12.54
C PRO A 7 -6.85 -23.40 -12.21
N ILE A 8 -7.12 -24.53 -12.87
CA ILE A 8 -6.37 -25.80 -12.69
C ILE A 8 -4.93 -25.65 -13.20
N ASN A 9 -4.70 -24.75 -14.14
CA ASN A 9 -3.38 -24.40 -14.66
C ASN A 9 -3.24 -22.87 -14.69
N TRP A 10 -2.20 -22.35 -14.06
CA TRP A 10 -1.89 -20.93 -14.01
C TRP A 10 -1.12 -20.44 -15.25
N GLU A 11 -0.47 -21.33 -15.99
CA GLU A 11 0.35 -20.95 -17.14
C GLU A 11 -0.50 -20.42 -18.31
N VAL A 12 -0.19 -19.19 -18.71
CA VAL A 12 -0.76 -18.52 -19.87
C VAL A 12 0.27 -18.52 -21.00
N PRO A 13 -0.05 -19.02 -22.20
CA PRO A 13 0.86 -18.91 -23.34
C PRO A 13 1.15 -17.43 -23.65
N LYS A 14 2.43 -17.04 -23.75
CA LYS A 14 2.83 -15.64 -24.05
C LYS A 14 2.16 -15.08 -25.31
N ARG A 15 1.89 -15.91 -26.33
CA ARG A 15 1.14 -15.53 -27.55
C ARG A 15 -0.30 -15.04 -27.29
N CYS A 16 -0.86 -15.34 -26.13
CA CYS A 16 -2.18 -14.88 -25.70
C CYS A 16 -2.10 -13.51 -25.01
N LEU A 17 -0.91 -12.95 -24.78
CA LEU A 17 -0.72 -11.65 -24.14
C LEU A 17 -0.21 -10.62 -25.14
N THR A 18 -0.82 -9.45 -25.12
CA THR A 18 -0.35 -8.26 -25.81
C THR A 18 -0.01 -7.20 -24.77
N ILE A 19 1.29 -7.02 -24.50
CA ILE A 19 1.81 -6.06 -23.52
C ILE A 19 1.64 -4.63 -24.08
N GLY A 20 1.06 -3.75 -23.28
CA GLY A 20 0.86 -2.34 -23.61
C GLY A 20 1.73 -1.42 -22.75
N LYS A 21 1.21 -0.23 -22.44
CA LYS A 21 1.95 0.80 -21.69
C LYS A 21 2.30 0.38 -20.26
N VAL A 22 3.41 0.93 -19.75
CA VAL A 22 3.75 0.90 -18.33
C VAL A 22 2.67 1.67 -17.55
N ILE A 23 2.19 1.09 -16.47
CA ILE A 23 1.19 1.69 -15.56
C ILE A 23 1.71 1.84 -14.13
N GLY A 24 2.85 1.25 -13.81
CA GLY A 24 3.48 1.39 -12.50
C GLY A 24 4.89 0.80 -12.47
N LYS A 25 5.60 1.08 -11.38
CA LYS A 25 6.83 0.41 -11.00
C LYS A 25 6.54 -0.29 -9.67
N GLY A 26 6.72 -1.60 -9.61
CA GLY A 26 6.62 -2.37 -8.37
C GLY A 26 8.00 -2.74 -7.85
N HIS A 27 8.05 -3.44 -6.72
CA HIS A 27 9.30 -3.82 -6.05
C HIS A 27 10.34 -4.48 -7.00
N PHE A 28 9.89 -5.39 -7.87
CA PHE A 28 10.77 -6.17 -8.75
C PHE A 28 10.95 -5.60 -10.17
N GLY A 29 10.21 -4.57 -10.56
CA GLY A 29 10.21 -4.14 -11.95
C GLY A 29 9.05 -3.26 -12.38
N LYS A 30 8.64 -3.39 -13.63
CA LYS A 30 7.57 -2.57 -14.24
C LYS A 30 6.28 -3.36 -14.30
N VAL A 31 5.17 -2.67 -14.04
CA VAL A 31 3.82 -3.19 -14.24
C VAL A 31 3.28 -2.58 -15.52
N HIS A 32 2.80 -3.42 -16.42
CA HIS A 32 2.23 -3.02 -17.71
C HIS A 32 0.73 -3.32 -17.76
N ARG A 33 -0.03 -2.45 -18.41
CA ARG A 33 -1.38 -2.81 -18.86
C ARG A 33 -1.25 -3.71 -20.07
N ALA A 34 -1.97 -4.83 -20.10
CA ALA A 34 -1.96 -5.77 -21.21
C ALA A 34 -3.37 -6.23 -21.59
N VAL A 35 -3.48 -6.84 -22.76
CA VAL A 35 -4.68 -7.55 -23.20
C VAL A 35 -4.37 -9.04 -23.23
N MET A 36 -5.17 -9.84 -22.52
CA MET A 36 -5.09 -11.29 -22.48
C MET A 36 -6.24 -11.90 -23.28
N LYS A 37 -5.92 -12.71 -24.29
CA LYS A 37 -6.89 -13.49 -25.06
C LYS A 37 -7.36 -14.68 -24.23
N THR A 38 -8.66 -14.76 -23.96
CA THR A 38 -9.28 -15.88 -23.24
C THR A 38 -10.33 -16.56 -24.11
N LYS A 39 -10.84 -17.73 -23.68
CA LYS A 39 -11.91 -18.44 -24.40
C LYS A 39 -13.20 -17.62 -24.50
N SER A 40 -13.45 -16.72 -23.55
CA SER A 40 -14.63 -15.85 -23.51
C SER A 40 -14.38 -14.46 -24.11
N GLY A 41 -13.24 -14.26 -24.78
CA GLY A 41 -12.86 -12.99 -25.40
C GLY A 41 -11.66 -12.32 -24.74
N ASN A 42 -11.40 -11.08 -25.13
CA ASN A 42 -10.26 -10.31 -24.64
C ASN A 42 -10.53 -9.73 -23.24
N ARG A 43 -9.57 -9.90 -22.34
CA ARG A 43 -9.60 -9.34 -20.98
C ARG A 43 -8.45 -8.36 -20.80
N ILE A 44 -8.72 -7.19 -20.22
CA ILE A 44 -7.66 -6.26 -19.80
C ILE A 44 -7.07 -6.76 -18.47
N VAL A 45 -5.75 -6.81 -18.39
CA VAL A 45 -5.00 -7.34 -17.24
C VAL A 45 -3.82 -6.43 -16.92
N ALA A 46 -3.26 -6.58 -15.72
CA ALA A 46 -1.98 -5.99 -15.35
C ALA A 46 -0.91 -7.10 -15.31
N VAL A 47 0.26 -6.82 -15.88
CA VAL A 47 1.38 -7.77 -15.98
C VAL A 47 2.59 -7.19 -15.26
N LYS A 48 2.99 -7.82 -14.16
CA LYS A 48 4.24 -7.53 -13.45
C LYS A 48 5.36 -8.34 -14.09
N MET A 49 6.41 -7.64 -14.52
CA MET A 49 7.55 -8.21 -15.21
C MET A 49 8.81 -7.96 -14.37
N LEU A 50 9.67 -8.97 -14.25
CA LEU A 50 11.04 -8.78 -13.80
C LEU A 50 11.82 -7.93 -14.82
N LYS A 51 12.77 -7.12 -14.36
CA LYS A 51 13.71 -6.41 -15.23
C LYS A 51 14.64 -7.42 -15.93
N ASP A 52 15.34 -7.00 -16.98
CA ASP A 52 16.42 -7.80 -17.56
C ASP A 52 17.62 -7.82 -16.59
N ASN A 53 18.36 -8.93 -16.53
CA ASN A 53 19.56 -9.12 -15.68
C ASN A 53 19.34 -8.99 -14.16
N VAL A 54 18.23 -9.51 -13.63
CA VAL A 54 18.02 -9.51 -12.17
C VAL A 54 18.82 -10.61 -11.50
N ASP A 55 19.37 -10.32 -10.32
CA ASP A 55 20.06 -11.31 -9.51
C ASP A 55 19.13 -12.46 -9.06
N ALA A 56 19.73 -13.55 -8.58
CA ALA A 56 18.99 -14.72 -8.12
C ALA A 56 18.04 -14.43 -6.94
N VAL A 57 18.30 -13.37 -6.17
CA VAL A 57 17.49 -12.99 -5.00
C VAL A 57 16.16 -12.41 -5.45
N HIS A 58 16.17 -11.45 -6.37
CA HIS A 58 14.93 -10.86 -6.90
C HIS A 58 14.08 -11.88 -7.67
N MET A 59 14.71 -12.84 -8.36
CA MET A 59 13.97 -13.93 -9.00
C MET A 59 13.27 -14.82 -7.95
N LYS A 60 13.97 -15.15 -6.85
CA LYS A 60 13.39 -15.93 -5.74
C LYS A 60 12.21 -15.19 -5.10
N ASP A 61 12.35 -13.90 -4.83
CA ASP A 61 11.29 -13.09 -4.24
C ASP A 61 10.08 -12.93 -5.18
N PHE A 62 10.31 -12.79 -6.49
CA PHE A 62 9.24 -12.77 -7.50
C PHE A 62 8.48 -14.10 -7.58
N LEU A 63 9.19 -15.23 -7.54
CA LEU A 63 8.55 -16.55 -7.52
C LEU A 63 7.82 -16.79 -6.20
N ALA A 64 8.36 -16.32 -5.07
CA ALA A 64 7.68 -16.38 -3.78
C ALA A 64 6.37 -15.56 -3.79
N GLU A 65 6.37 -14.37 -4.38
CA GLU A 65 5.16 -13.58 -4.60
C GLU A 65 4.13 -14.36 -5.43
N LEU A 66 4.56 -14.99 -6.53
CA LEU A 66 3.67 -15.81 -7.37
C LEU A 66 3.07 -16.97 -6.59
N GLU A 67 3.87 -17.75 -5.86
CA GLU A 67 3.39 -18.90 -5.08
C GLU A 67 2.45 -18.48 -3.95
N LEU A 68 2.74 -17.35 -3.30
CA LEU A 68 1.82 -16.74 -2.34
C LEU A 68 0.48 -16.40 -3.00
N MET A 69 0.50 -15.72 -4.15
CA MET A 69 -0.73 -15.36 -4.84
C MET A 69 -1.55 -16.57 -5.32
N LYS A 70 -0.89 -17.70 -5.66
CA LYS A 70 -1.58 -18.96 -5.98
C LYS A 70 -2.27 -19.57 -4.75
N SER A 71 -1.71 -19.40 -3.56
CA SER A 71 -2.28 -19.95 -2.31
C SER A 71 -3.55 -19.21 -1.88
N LEU A 72 -3.68 -17.92 -2.20
CA LEU A 72 -4.84 -17.10 -1.86
C LEU A 72 -6.10 -17.55 -2.61
N ALA A 73 -7.20 -17.79 -1.88
CA ALA A 73 -8.54 -17.84 -2.45
C ALA A 73 -8.98 -16.44 -2.95
N PRO A 74 -9.88 -16.35 -3.95
CA PRO A 74 -10.42 -15.08 -4.40
C PRO A 74 -11.11 -14.31 -3.27
N HIS A 75 -10.74 -13.04 -3.10
CA HIS A 75 -11.34 -12.14 -2.13
C HIS A 75 -11.61 -10.77 -2.79
N PRO A 76 -12.77 -10.12 -2.57
CA PRO A 76 -13.13 -8.89 -3.27
C PRO A 76 -12.12 -7.76 -3.07
N ASN A 77 -11.50 -7.69 -1.90
CA ASN A 77 -10.54 -6.64 -1.51
C ASN A 77 -9.07 -7.08 -1.57
N ILE A 78 -8.76 -8.14 -2.30
CA ILE A 78 -7.38 -8.57 -2.61
C ILE A 78 -7.23 -8.61 -4.13
N VAL A 79 -6.10 -8.16 -4.66
CA VAL A 79 -5.80 -8.29 -6.08
C VAL A 79 -5.69 -9.77 -6.46
N CYS A 80 -6.53 -10.18 -7.42
CA CYS A 80 -6.64 -11.56 -7.86
C CYS A 80 -5.58 -11.90 -8.92
N LEU A 81 -4.87 -13.01 -8.70
CA LEU A 81 -4.04 -13.66 -9.72
C LEU A 81 -4.93 -14.24 -10.81
N LEU A 82 -4.59 -13.97 -12.07
CA LEU A 82 -5.28 -14.49 -13.24
C LEU A 82 -4.46 -15.54 -13.99
N GLY A 83 -3.14 -15.51 -13.83
CA GLY A 83 -2.22 -16.43 -14.47
C GLY A 83 -0.77 -16.02 -14.28
N CYS A 84 0.13 -16.82 -14.83
CA CYS A 84 1.56 -16.53 -14.89
C CYS A 84 2.14 -16.98 -16.22
N CYS A 85 3.31 -16.47 -16.56
CA CYS A 85 4.20 -17.07 -17.54
C CYS A 85 5.52 -17.31 -16.83
N THR A 86 5.88 -18.56 -16.55
CA THR A 86 7.16 -18.89 -15.89
C THR A 86 8.13 -19.62 -16.81
N LYS A 87 7.69 -19.95 -18.03
CA LYS A 87 8.50 -20.67 -19.03
C LYS A 87 9.22 -19.70 -19.97
N GLY A 88 10.50 -19.98 -20.24
CA GLY A 88 11.37 -19.21 -21.14
C GLY A 88 12.00 -17.99 -20.47
N ASP A 89 12.51 -17.06 -21.28
CA ASP A 89 13.46 -16.02 -20.84
C ASP A 89 12.84 -14.85 -20.05
N SER A 90 11.53 -14.85 -19.79
CA SER A 90 10.88 -13.75 -19.07
C SER A 90 9.69 -14.24 -18.28
N SER A 91 9.68 -13.94 -16.98
CA SER A 91 8.63 -14.37 -16.06
C SER A 91 7.60 -13.26 -15.82
N TYR A 92 6.31 -13.61 -15.90
CA TYR A 92 5.19 -12.70 -15.76
C TYR A 92 4.24 -13.16 -14.65
N ILE A 93 3.84 -12.22 -13.79
CA ILE A 93 2.69 -12.39 -12.90
C ILE A 93 1.54 -11.57 -13.52
N ILE A 94 0.42 -12.23 -13.81
CA ILE A 94 -0.73 -11.65 -14.51
C ILE A 94 -1.86 -11.53 -13.50
N VAL A 95 -2.25 -10.30 -13.18
CA VAL A 95 -3.28 -10.00 -12.19
C VAL A 95 -4.42 -9.19 -12.80
N GLU A 96 -5.53 -9.09 -12.07
CA GLU A 96 -6.62 -8.21 -12.48
C GLU A 96 -6.18 -6.75 -12.63
N TYR A 97 -6.70 -6.07 -13.64
CA TYR A 97 -6.43 -4.66 -13.87
C TYR A 97 -7.41 -3.80 -13.08
N CYS A 98 -6.91 -3.02 -12.13
CA CYS A 98 -7.68 -2.05 -11.37
C CYS A 98 -7.69 -0.69 -12.10
N SER A 99 -8.85 -0.29 -12.60
CA SER A 99 -8.97 0.77 -13.60
C SER A 99 -8.74 2.19 -13.08
N LEU A 100 -8.82 2.44 -11.77
CA LEU A 100 -8.68 3.75 -11.16
C LEU A 100 -7.28 4.03 -10.60
N GLY A 101 -6.35 3.07 -10.70
CA GLY A 101 -4.97 3.22 -10.21
C GLY A 101 -4.84 2.89 -8.72
N ASN A 102 -3.85 3.48 -8.03
CA ASN A 102 -3.69 3.31 -6.58
C ASN A 102 -4.49 4.37 -5.80
N LEU A 103 -4.80 4.05 -4.55
CA LEU A 103 -5.61 4.88 -3.65
C LEU A 103 -4.92 6.21 -3.33
N LEU A 104 -3.59 6.24 -3.17
CA LEU A 104 -2.85 7.48 -2.90
C LEU A 104 -3.05 8.51 -4.01
N ASP A 105 -2.84 8.12 -5.27
CA ASP A 105 -3.05 8.98 -6.43
C ASP A 105 -4.52 9.36 -6.60
N PHE A 106 -5.43 8.43 -6.29
CA PHE A 106 -6.87 8.67 -6.35
C PHE A 106 -7.30 9.76 -5.35
N LEU A 107 -6.82 9.67 -4.10
CA LEU A 107 -7.07 10.67 -3.06
C LEU A 107 -6.49 12.03 -3.46
N ARG A 108 -5.23 12.08 -3.93
CA ARG A 108 -4.58 13.34 -4.36
C ARG A 108 -5.29 14.00 -5.54
N LYS A 109 -5.77 13.23 -6.52
CA LYS A 109 -6.56 13.77 -7.65
C LYS A 109 -7.87 14.40 -7.21
N SER A 110 -8.50 13.89 -6.16
CA SER A 110 -9.73 14.48 -5.63
C SER A 110 -9.52 15.89 -5.08
N GLN A 111 -8.31 16.21 -4.58
CA GLN A 111 -7.98 17.55 -4.06
C GLN A 111 -7.99 18.61 -5.15
N GLY A 112 -7.34 18.35 -6.29
CA GLY A 112 -7.29 19.28 -7.42
C GLY A 112 -8.67 19.64 -7.96
N ASN A 113 -9.61 18.69 -7.93
CA ASN A 113 -10.98 18.89 -8.36
C ASN A 113 -11.83 19.73 -7.39
N ARG A 114 -11.39 19.94 -6.14
CA ARG A 114 -12.09 20.82 -5.18
C ARG A 114 -11.87 22.29 -5.50
N ILE A 115 -10.66 22.66 -5.93
CA ILE A 115 -10.32 24.03 -6.36
C ILE A 115 -11.16 24.45 -7.58
N TYR A 116 -11.38 23.54 -8.54
CA TYR A 116 -12.15 23.82 -9.77
C TYR A 116 -13.65 23.49 -9.68
N SER A 117 -14.13 22.89 -8.59
CA SER A 117 -15.56 22.56 -8.41
C SER A 117 -16.48 23.78 -8.35
N ASN A 118 -15.92 24.97 -8.10
CA ASN A 118 -16.64 26.23 -8.20
C ASN A 118 -16.85 26.74 -9.65
N LEU A 119 -16.30 26.05 -10.66
CA LEU A 119 -16.27 26.54 -12.06
C LEU A 119 -16.75 25.53 -13.12
N ALA A 120 -16.76 24.21 -12.87
CA ALA A 120 -17.26 23.23 -13.84
C ALA A 120 -17.78 21.92 -13.22
N GLY A 121 -18.98 21.49 -13.62
CA GLY A 121 -19.74 20.36 -13.09
C GLY A 121 -19.23 18.96 -13.48
N GLY A 122 -18.02 18.60 -13.06
CA GLY A 122 -17.43 17.27 -13.28
C GLY A 122 -16.56 16.75 -12.12
N SER A 123 -16.77 17.24 -10.91
CA SER A 123 -15.87 16.99 -9.77
C SER A 123 -16.05 15.60 -9.14
N LEU A 124 -14.94 14.86 -8.97
CA LEU A 124 -14.84 13.72 -8.06
C LEU A 124 -14.85 14.23 -6.62
N THR A 125 -16.02 14.61 -6.10
CA THR A 125 -16.16 15.04 -4.71
C THR A 125 -16.22 13.80 -3.81
N LEU A 126 -15.12 13.50 -3.10
CA LEU A 126 -15.12 12.47 -2.07
C LEU A 126 -15.98 12.90 -0.88
N THR A 127 -16.72 11.95 -0.31
CA THR A 127 -17.49 12.13 0.91
C THR A 127 -16.82 11.42 2.09
N CYS A 128 -17.22 11.76 3.32
CA CYS A 128 -16.83 11.01 4.52
C CYS A 128 -17.16 9.50 4.37
N ARG A 129 -18.28 9.17 3.73
CA ARG A 129 -18.72 7.79 3.51
C ARG A 129 -17.76 7.04 2.57
N ASP A 130 -17.25 7.69 1.53
CA ASP A 130 -16.27 7.10 0.61
C ASP A 130 -14.96 6.77 1.34
N LEU A 131 -14.44 7.72 2.13
CA LEU A 131 -13.21 7.55 2.89
C LEU A 131 -13.32 6.41 3.92
N LEU A 132 -14.43 6.36 4.68
CA LEU A 132 -14.72 5.24 5.59
C LEU A 132 -14.85 3.91 4.84
N SER A 133 -15.46 3.92 3.65
CA SER A 133 -15.57 2.73 2.81
C SER A 133 -14.18 2.22 2.39
N PHE A 134 -13.24 3.10 2.02
CA PHE A 134 -11.89 2.70 1.64
C PHE A 134 -11.14 2.03 2.80
N MET A 135 -11.24 2.62 3.99
CA MET A 135 -10.65 2.05 5.21
C MET A 135 -11.27 0.68 5.52
N TRP A 136 -12.61 0.59 5.49
CA TRP A 136 -13.33 -0.65 5.78
C TRP A 136 -13.00 -1.78 4.80
N GLN A 137 -13.01 -1.48 3.49
CA GLN A 137 -12.66 -2.44 2.44
C GLN A 137 -11.23 -2.96 2.60
N THR A 138 -10.30 -2.07 2.94
CA THR A 138 -8.90 -2.44 3.22
C THR A 138 -8.79 -3.30 4.49
N ALA A 139 -9.47 -2.93 5.58
CA ALA A 139 -9.51 -3.73 6.81
C ALA A 139 -10.08 -5.14 6.56
N ARG A 140 -11.09 -5.26 5.69
CA ARG A 140 -11.67 -6.54 5.29
C ARG A 140 -10.66 -7.42 4.56
N GLY A 141 -9.90 -6.85 3.62
CA GLY A 141 -8.80 -7.55 2.94
C GLY A 141 -7.70 -8.01 3.90
N MET A 142 -7.26 -7.14 4.80
CA MET A 142 -6.24 -7.49 5.81
C MET A 142 -6.75 -8.50 6.84
N SER A 143 -8.03 -8.47 7.20
CA SER A 143 -8.64 -9.48 8.07
C SER A 143 -8.59 -10.87 7.42
N TYR A 144 -8.74 -10.95 6.10
CA TYR A 144 -8.58 -12.20 5.36
C TYR A 144 -7.12 -12.67 5.36
N LEU A 145 -6.15 -11.80 5.07
CA LEU A 145 -4.72 -12.15 5.12
C LEU A 145 -4.29 -12.61 6.53
N ALA A 146 -4.75 -11.91 7.57
CA ALA A 146 -4.49 -12.27 8.96
C ALA A 146 -5.09 -13.64 9.32
N SER A 147 -6.25 -14.01 8.76
CA SER A 147 -6.84 -15.34 8.96
C SER A 147 -6.00 -16.46 8.35
N LEU A 148 -5.22 -16.14 7.31
CA LEU A 148 -4.25 -17.02 6.67
C LEU A 148 -2.85 -16.92 7.30
N LYS A 149 -2.70 -16.15 8.39
CA LYS A 149 -1.43 -15.94 9.07
C LYS A 149 -0.35 -15.30 8.18
N LEU A 150 -0.78 -14.44 7.26
CA LEU A 150 0.08 -13.71 6.35
C LEU A 150 0.32 -12.28 6.83
N VAL A 151 1.58 -11.86 6.85
CA VAL A 151 2.02 -10.49 7.14
C VAL A 151 2.36 -9.78 5.83
N HIS A 152 1.77 -8.63 5.56
CA HIS A 152 1.94 -7.84 4.34
C HIS A 152 3.26 -7.07 4.30
N ARG A 153 3.64 -6.42 5.43
CA ARG A 153 4.90 -5.68 5.65
C ARG A 153 5.10 -4.39 4.85
N ASP A 154 4.26 -4.11 3.86
CA ASP A 154 4.26 -2.84 3.11
C ASP A 154 2.84 -2.31 2.88
N LEU A 155 2.01 -2.31 3.92
CA LEU A 155 0.64 -1.80 3.82
C LEU A 155 0.64 -0.27 3.83
N ALA A 156 0.24 0.33 2.71
CA ALA A 156 0.20 1.78 2.50
C ALA A 156 -0.82 2.13 1.41
N ALA A 157 -1.31 3.38 1.34
CA ALA A 157 -2.28 3.80 0.32
C ALA A 157 -1.77 3.62 -1.12
N ARG A 158 -0.45 3.73 -1.36
CA ARG A 158 0.17 3.43 -2.67
C ARG A 158 0.01 1.98 -3.13
N ASN A 159 -0.18 1.05 -2.18
CA ASN A 159 -0.31 -0.39 -2.42
C ASN A 159 -1.77 -0.87 -2.34
N ILE A 160 -2.72 0.05 -2.21
CA ILE A 160 -4.16 -0.25 -2.40
C ILE A 160 -4.54 0.17 -3.81
N LEU A 161 -4.97 -0.77 -4.64
CA LEU A 161 -5.51 -0.48 -5.96
C LEU A 161 -7.01 -0.23 -5.91
N MET A 162 -7.50 0.61 -6.82
CA MET A 162 -8.88 1.03 -6.94
C MET A 162 -9.44 0.58 -8.28
N ASP A 163 -10.58 -0.11 -8.27
CA ASP A 163 -11.30 -0.49 -9.48
C ASP A 163 -12.68 0.17 -9.58
N LYS A 164 -13.38 -0.07 -10.70
CA LYS A 164 -14.71 0.47 -10.98
C LYS A 164 -15.66 0.25 -9.79
N GLY A 165 -16.42 1.30 -9.46
CA GLY A 165 -17.31 1.28 -8.29
C GLY A 165 -16.57 1.56 -6.97
N ASN A 166 -15.37 2.15 -7.04
CA ASN A 166 -14.52 2.49 -5.89
C ASN A 166 -14.19 1.29 -5.00
N VAL A 167 -13.92 0.14 -5.64
CA VAL A 167 -13.54 -1.09 -4.93
C VAL A 167 -12.04 -1.06 -4.63
N CYS A 168 -11.68 -1.14 -3.33
CA CYS A 168 -10.30 -1.20 -2.87
C CYS A 168 -9.77 -2.64 -2.90
N LYS A 169 -8.57 -2.85 -3.41
CA LYS A 169 -7.89 -4.15 -3.49
C LYS A 169 -6.44 -4.03 -3.05
N ILE A 170 -6.07 -4.80 -2.03
CA ILE A 170 -4.68 -4.84 -1.53
C ILE A 170 -3.80 -5.52 -2.58
N ALA A 171 -2.66 -4.89 -2.88
CA ALA A 171 -1.71 -5.30 -3.90
C ALA A 171 -0.26 -5.28 -3.36
N ASP A 172 0.67 -5.73 -4.20
CA ASP A 172 2.13 -5.77 -3.95
C ASP A 172 2.54 -6.63 -2.76
N PHE A 173 2.42 -7.95 -2.94
CA PHE A 173 2.83 -8.95 -1.96
C PHE A 173 4.32 -9.26 -1.99
N GLY A 174 5.14 -8.43 -2.67
CA GLY A 174 6.57 -8.68 -2.85
C GLY A 174 7.39 -8.72 -1.55
N LEU A 175 6.83 -8.24 -0.44
CA LEU A 175 7.44 -8.32 0.89
C LEU A 175 6.68 -9.23 1.87
N ALA A 176 5.55 -9.81 1.44
CA ALA A 176 4.65 -10.55 2.30
C ALA A 176 5.20 -11.93 2.69
N ARG A 177 4.86 -12.41 3.89
CA ARG A 177 5.38 -13.67 4.45
C ARG A 177 4.38 -14.39 5.35
N ASP A 178 4.55 -15.72 5.45
CA ASP A 178 3.92 -16.56 6.46
C ASP A 178 4.66 -16.42 7.80
N ILE A 179 3.93 -16.26 8.91
CA ILE A 179 4.51 -16.14 10.26
C ILE A 179 5.27 -17.38 10.70
N TYR A 180 4.97 -18.57 10.16
CA TYR A 180 5.61 -19.83 10.57
C TYR A 180 6.90 -20.14 9.81
N GLN A 181 7.27 -19.33 8.80
CA GLN A 181 8.60 -19.39 8.21
C GLN A 181 9.60 -18.65 9.11
N GLU A 182 9.76 -19.19 10.32
CA GLU A 182 10.83 -18.83 11.25
C GLU A 182 12.18 -19.12 10.57
N ASN A 183 13.09 -18.15 10.57
CA ASN A 183 14.51 -18.28 10.21
C ASN A 183 14.96 -18.22 8.74
N GLN A 184 14.43 -17.32 7.90
CA GLN A 184 15.27 -16.82 6.80
C GLN A 184 14.81 -15.47 6.23
N TYR A 185 15.79 -14.59 6.01
CA TYR A 185 15.71 -13.20 5.55
C TYR A 185 15.30 -12.15 6.59
N LEU A 186 16.22 -11.85 7.52
CA LEU A 186 16.53 -10.43 7.74
C LEU A 186 16.81 -9.82 6.37
N LYS A 187 16.13 -8.72 6.04
CA LYS A 187 16.21 -8.12 4.70
C LYS A 187 17.68 -7.75 4.41
N THR A 188 18.31 -8.50 3.53
CA THR A 188 19.65 -8.24 2.94
C THR A 188 19.56 -7.42 1.65
N THR A 189 18.36 -6.98 1.24
CA THR A 189 18.19 -6.20 0.01
C THR A 189 18.32 -4.70 0.30
N GLU A 190 19.22 -4.05 -0.44
CA GLU A 190 19.54 -2.61 -0.51
C GLU A 190 18.36 -1.69 -0.89
N GLY A 191 17.11 -2.14 -0.73
CA GLY A 191 15.91 -1.35 -1.01
C GLY A 191 15.43 -0.59 0.22
N GLU A 192 15.20 0.72 0.06
CA GLU A 192 14.69 1.60 1.11
C GLU A 192 13.44 1.00 1.77
N LEU A 193 13.50 0.83 3.10
CA LEU A 193 12.38 0.38 3.89
C LEU A 193 11.31 1.49 3.97
N PRO A 194 10.00 1.15 4.02
CA PRO A 194 8.93 2.12 4.14
C PRO A 194 8.79 2.62 5.58
N LEU A 195 9.85 3.23 6.14
CA LEU A 195 10.00 3.56 7.56
C LEU A 195 8.79 4.30 8.16
N ARG A 196 8.16 5.19 7.41
CA ARG A 196 6.97 5.96 7.84
C ARG A 196 5.73 5.10 8.11
N TRP A 197 5.66 3.89 7.57
CA TRP A 197 4.57 2.94 7.78
C TRP A 197 4.94 1.83 8.76
N MET A 198 6.22 1.62 9.04
CA MET A 198 6.69 0.51 9.86
C MET A 198 6.34 0.70 11.33
N ALA A 199 5.99 -0.40 11.98
CA ALA A 199 5.74 -0.43 13.42
C ALA A 199 7.03 -0.18 14.22
N TYR A 200 6.87 0.29 15.46
CA TYR A 200 7.99 0.55 16.36
C TYR A 200 8.91 -0.68 16.52
N GLU A 201 8.34 -1.85 16.82
CA GLU A 201 9.10 -3.10 16.93
C GLU A 201 9.73 -3.55 15.61
N SER A 202 9.15 -3.20 14.47
CA SER A 202 9.74 -3.49 13.16
C SER A 202 10.95 -2.63 12.87
N ILE A 203 10.93 -1.36 13.29
CA ILE A 203 12.07 -0.43 13.13
C ILE A 203 13.20 -0.80 14.10
N PHE A 204 12.90 -0.97 15.38
CA PHE A 204 13.92 -1.08 16.42
C PHE A 204 14.35 -2.51 16.76
N LYS A 205 13.52 -3.51 16.45
CA LYS A 205 13.79 -4.92 16.78
C LYS A 205 13.76 -5.84 15.55
N GLY A 206 13.41 -5.31 14.37
CA GLY A 206 13.25 -6.11 13.15
C GLY A 206 12.07 -7.08 13.19
N ILE A 207 11.16 -6.96 14.16
CA ILE A 207 10.03 -7.86 14.35
C ILE A 207 8.88 -7.46 13.43
N THR A 208 8.36 -8.39 12.64
CA THR A 208 7.18 -8.16 11.80
C THR A 208 6.12 -9.21 12.07
N THR A 209 4.92 -8.76 12.38
CA THR A 209 3.75 -9.59 12.72
C THR A 209 2.47 -8.98 12.15
N ILE A 210 1.33 -9.65 12.33
CA ILE A 210 0.02 -9.10 11.95
C ILE A 210 -0.24 -7.78 12.67
N GLU A 211 0.20 -7.65 13.92
CA GLU A 211 0.07 -6.44 14.74
C GLU A 211 0.96 -5.30 14.21
N SER A 212 2.07 -5.61 13.55
CA SER A 212 2.88 -4.61 12.84
C SER A 212 2.18 -4.11 11.56
N ASP A 213 1.40 -4.96 10.89
CA ASP A 213 0.52 -4.51 9.80
C ASP A 213 -0.65 -3.67 10.33
N VAL A 214 -1.15 -3.93 11.55
CA VAL A 214 -2.17 -3.08 12.19
C VAL A 214 -1.64 -1.66 12.39
N TRP A 215 -0.40 -1.50 12.82
CA TRP A 215 0.24 -0.19 12.87
C TRP A 215 0.28 0.50 11.50
N SER A 216 0.70 -0.26 10.48
CA SER A 216 0.77 0.23 9.10
C SER A 216 -0.61 0.64 8.57
N PHE A 217 -1.66 -0.08 8.97
CA PHE A 217 -3.05 0.26 8.70
C PHE A 217 -3.49 1.56 9.38
N GLY A 218 -3.02 1.84 10.60
CA GLY A 218 -3.21 3.14 11.26
C GLY A 218 -2.64 4.29 10.42
N VAL A 219 -1.42 4.11 9.88
CA VAL A 219 -0.81 5.08 8.96
C VAL A 219 -1.63 5.23 7.67
N LEU A 220 -2.12 4.13 7.11
CA LEU A 220 -2.99 4.15 5.92
C LEU A 220 -4.31 4.89 6.20
N MET A 221 -4.95 4.68 7.35
CA MET A 221 -6.16 5.43 7.72
C MET A 221 -5.85 6.93 7.82
N TRP A 222 -4.70 7.31 8.36
CA TRP A 222 -4.25 8.70 8.38
C TRP A 222 -4.00 9.25 6.96
N GLU A 223 -3.39 8.48 6.06
CA GLU A 223 -3.28 8.87 4.63
C GLU A 223 -4.66 9.10 4.01
N VAL A 224 -5.64 8.26 4.30
CA VAL A 224 -7.01 8.40 3.76
C VAL A 224 -7.71 9.64 4.33
N VAL A 225 -7.62 9.88 5.64
CA VAL A 225 -8.18 11.08 6.28
C VAL A 225 -7.58 12.34 5.68
N THR A 226 -6.27 12.37 5.48
CA THR A 226 -5.52 13.52 4.96
C THR A 226 -5.49 13.62 3.44
N LEU A 227 -6.31 12.82 2.76
CA LEU A 227 -6.40 12.76 1.30
C LEU A 227 -5.06 12.50 0.59
N GLY A 228 -4.15 11.75 1.24
CA GLY A 228 -2.87 11.34 0.67
C GLY A 228 -1.71 12.27 1.02
N ALA A 229 -1.76 12.96 2.16
CA ALA A 229 -0.60 13.64 2.70
C ALA A 229 0.52 12.62 3.03
N ASN A 230 1.77 13.08 2.99
CA ASN A 230 2.90 12.24 3.36
C ASN A 230 2.94 12.05 4.90
N PRO A 231 2.91 10.81 5.43
CA PRO A 231 2.93 10.58 6.87
C PRO A 231 4.18 11.17 7.55
N TYR A 232 4.02 11.71 8.76
CA TYR A 232 5.06 12.44 9.50
C TYR A 232 5.66 13.60 8.67
N PRO A 233 4.81 14.57 8.24
CA PRO A 233 5.21 15.61 7.30
C PRO A 233 6.39 16.44 7.84
N GLY A 234 7.33 16.78 6.94
CA GLY A 234 8.50 17.61 7.27
C GLY A 234 9.59 16.93 8.10
N MET A 235 9.42 15.67 8.52
CA MET A 235 10.45 14.95 9.29
C MET A 235 11.44 14.22 8.39
N THR A 236 12.74 14.30 8.67
CA THR A 236 13.74 13.38 8.09
C THR A 236 13.61 11.96 8.66
N ARG A 237 14.38 11.00 8.13
CA ARG A 237 14.41 9.62 8.64
C ARG A 237 14.86 9.57 10.11
N GLU A 238 15.89 10.33 10.44
CA GLU A 238 16.50 10.38 11.77
C GLU A 238 15.54 11.04 12.76
N GLN A 239 14.89 12.14 12.34
CA GLN A 239 13.86 12.80 13.14
C GLN A 239 12.66 11.89 13.38
N LEU A 240 12.20 11.15 12.37
CA LEU A 240 11.12 10.18 12.53
C LEU A 240 11.47 9.13 13.59
N ILE A 241 12.64 8.50 13.46
CA ILE A 241 13.10 7.46 14.39
C ILE A 241 13.19 8.02 15.82
N SER A 242 13.82 9.19 15.98
CA SER A 242 13.96 9.85 17.29
C SER A 242 12.61 10.21 17.92
N ASN A 243 11.71 10.83 17.15
CA ASN A 243 10.38 11.22 17.65
C ASN A 243 9.52 9.99 17.99
N LEU A 244 9.55 8.94 17.18
CA LEU A 244 8.84 7.69 17.49
C LEU A 244 9.33 7.08 18.81
N HIS A 245 10.64 7.15 19.08
CA HIS A 245 11.24 6.70 20.33
C HIS A 245 10.78 7.51 21.54
N LEU A 246 10.57 8.83 21.37
CA LEU A 246 9.99 9.71 22.39
C LEU A 246 8.46 9.56 22.54
N GLY A 247 7.83 8.65 21.79
CA GLY A 247 6.40 8.39 21.87
C GLY A 247 5.54 9.31 20.99
N TYR A 248 6.15 10.16 20.16
CA TYR A 248 5.41 11.00 19.22
C TYR A 248 4.59 10.14 18.24
N ARG A 249 3.40 10.62 17.91
CA ARG A 249 2.54 10.11 16.83
C ARG A 249 1.95 11.31 16.08
N MET A 250 1.56 11.10 14.82
CA MET A 250 0.92 12.15 14.04
C MET A 250 -0.37 12.62 14.73
N PRO A 251 -0.62 13.93 14.86
CA PRO A 251 -1.80 14.46 15.54
C PRO A 251 -3.08 14.22 14.74
N ARG A 252 -4.22 14.38 15.42
CA ARG A 252 -5.55 14.38 14.81
C ARG A 252 -5.69 15.61 13.90
N PRO A 253 -6.06 15.45 12.61
CA PRO A 253 -6.46 16.58 11.78
C PRO A 253 -7.76 17.20 12.31
N ASP A 254 -7.88 18.53 12.26
CA ASP A 254 -9.04 19.25 12.85
C ASP A 254 -10.39 18.78 12.30
N TYR A 255 -10.43 18.46 11.01
CA TYR A 255 -11.61 17.94 10.31
C TYR A 255 -11.89 16.44 10.54
N CYS A 256 -11.08 15.74 11.34
CA CYS A 256 -11.29 14.34 11.70
C CYS A 256 -11.90 14.23 13.09
N SER A 257 -13.01 13.51 13.25
CA SER A 257 -13.64 13.30 14.57
C SER A 257 -12.72 12.55 15.55
N GLU A 258 -12.89 12.83 16.84
CA GLU A 258 -12.22 12.10 17.93
C GLU A 258 -12.53 10.59 17.88
N GLU A 259 -13.76 10.22 17.51
CA GLU A 259 -14.20 8.82 17.42
C GLU A 259 -13.39 8.03 16.39
N LEU A 260 -13.19 8.57 15.19
CA LEU A 260 -12.38 7.93 14.15
C LEU A 260 -10.89 7.97 14.51
N TYR A 261 -10.40 9.09 15.03
CA TYR A 261 -9.00 9.21 15.39
C TYR A 261 -8.59 8.30 16.54
N ALA A 262 -9.49 8.03 17.50
CA ALA A 262 -9.24 7.04 18.55
C ALA A 262 -8.91 5.66 17.96
N VAL A 263 -9.61 5.23 16.90
CA VAL A 263 -9.31 3.97 16.20
C VAL A 263 -7.93 4.00 15.54
N ILE A 264 -7.55 5.13 14.95
CA ILE A 264 -6.19 5.31 14.38
C ILE A 264 -5.13 5.22 15.49
N TRP A 265 -5.37 5.87 16.62
CA TRP A 265 -4.48 5.88 17.76
C TRP A 265 -4.31 4.50 18.42
N GLU A 266 -5.39 3.72 18.51
CA GLU A 266 -5.36 2.34 18.99
C GLU A 266 -4.45 1.44 18.11
N CYS A 267 -4.31 1.72 16.82
CA CYS A 267 -3.36 1.01 15.96
C CYS A 267 -1.89 1.33 16.28
N TRP A 268 -1.60 2.45 16.95
CA TRP A 268 -0.23 2.93 17.21
C TRP A 268 0.26 2.72 18.65
N GLN A 269 -0.40 1.83 19.39
CA GLN A 269 0.06 1.43 20.72
C GLN A 269 1.44 0.77 20.64
N LEU A 270 2.30 1.10 21.60
CA LEU A 270 3.67 0.58 21.66
C LEU A 270 3.69 -0.94 21.87
N ASP A 271 2.86 -1.44 22.78
CA ASP A 271 2.64 -2.88 22.96
C ASP A 271 1.79 -3.41 21.78
N PRO A 272 2.32 -4.32 20.94
CA PRO A 272 1.56 -4.87 19.83
C PRO A 272 0.31 -5.64 20.26
N THR A 273 0.31 -6.22 21.46
CA THR A 273 -0.76 -7.11 21.94
C THR A 273 -2.05 -6.37 22.31
N VAL A 274 -1.96 -5.06 22.59
CA VAL A 274 -3.12 -4.22 22.89
C VAL A 274 -3.71 -3.54 21.65
N ARG A 275 -3.06 -3.67 20.49
CA ARG A 275 -3.58 -3.14 19.21
C ARG A 275 -4.82 -3.93 18.79
N PRO A 276 -5.81 -3.31 18.15
CA PRO A 276 -7.01 -4.00 17.71
C PRO A 276 -6.68 -4.96 16.57
N THR A 277 -7.33 -6.13 16.56
CA THR A 277 -7.20 -7.04 15.41
C THR A 277 -7.90 -6.48 14.16
N PHE A 278 -7.50 -6.91 12.97
CA PHE A 278 -8.21 -6.53 11.74
C PHE A 278 -9.69 -6.91 11.72
N SER A 279 -10.06 -8.01 12.40
CA SER A 279 -11.47 -8.38 12.56
C SER A 279 -12.25 -7.35 13.39
N MET A 280 -11.64 -6.82 14.46
CA MET A 280 -12.22 -5.75 15.28
C MET A 280 -12.32 -4.44 14.48
N LEU A 281 -11.23 -4.05 13.80
CA LEU A 281 -11.20 -2.86 12.94
C LEU A 281 -12.28 -2.90 11.86
N CYS A 282 -12.45 -4.04 11.17
CA CYS A 282 -13.49 -4.24 10.17
C CYS A 282 -14.89 -4.02 10.76
N ARG A 283 -15.19 -4.58 11.94
CA ARG A 283 -16.49 -4.36 12.61
C ARG A 283 -16.69 -2.91 13.04
N THR A 284 -15.67 -2.27 13.59
CA THR A 284 -15.74 -0.87 14.03
C THR A 284 -15.96 0.07 12.86
N LEU A 285 -15.19 -0.06 11.78
CA LEU A 285 -15.35 0.76 10.58
C LEU A 285 -16.70 0.52 9.89
N ASN A 286 -17.22 -0.71 9.89
CA ASN A 286 -18.55 -1.00 9.36
C ASN A 286 -19.67 -0.31 10.17
N ARG A 287 -19.53 -0.29 11.50
CA ARG A 287 -20.46 0.44 12.39
C ARG A 287 -20.42 1.94 12.12
N MET A 288 -19.23 2.52 12.02
CA MET A 288 -19.03 3.93 11.65
C MET A 288 -19.65 4.27 10.30
N LEU A 289 -19.47 3.42 9.29
CA LEU A 289 -20.06 3.58 7.96
C LEU A 289 -21.60 3.53 7.98
N SER A 290 -22.18 2.78 8.91
CA SER A 290 -23.63 2.60 9.08
C SER A 290 -24.27 3.68 9.96
N ALA A 291 -23.48 4.41 10.75
CA ALA A 291 -23.99 5.37 11.74
C ALA A 291 -24.47 6.71 11.16
N GLU A 292 -24.31 6.94 9.85
CA GLU A 292 -24.67 8.18 9.14
C GLU A 292 -24.14 9.48 9.79
N LYS A 293 -23.02 9.38 10.51
CA LYS A 293 -22.31 10.52 11.10
C LYS A 293 -21.23 11.05 10.15
N ILE A 294 -21.02 12.36 10.18
CA ILE A 294 -19.85 12.98 9.53
C ILE A 294 -18.65 12.84 10.48
N LEU A 295 -17.80 11.85 10.20
CA LEU A 295 -16.56 11.58 10.96
C LEU A 295 -15.33 12.29 10.37
N ILE A 296 -15.45 12.76 9.12
CA ILE A 296 -14.45 13.53 8.40
C ILE A 296 -15.18 14.69 7.73
N ASP A 297 -15.07 15.89 8.30
CA ASP A 297 -15.68 17.10 7.75
C ASP A 297 -14.79 17.70 6.67
N LEU A 298 -14.97 17.21 5.44
CA LEU A 298 -14.17 17.68 4.32
C LEU A 298 -14.45 19.15 3.97
N SER A 299 -15.48 19.82 4.50
CA SER A 299 -15.75 21.24 4.24
C SER A 299 -14.72 22.16 4.89
N THR A 300 -14.12 21.72 6.00
CA THR A 300 -13.08 22.43 6.75
C THR A 300 -11.67 21.90 6.44
N PHE A 301 -11.53 21.13 5.36
CA PHE A 301 -10.24 20.58 4.94
C PHE A 301 -9.31 21.68 4.45
N ASP A 302 -8.15 21.82 5.10
CA ASP A 302 -7.07 22.70 4.65
C ASP A 302 -6.05 21.93 3.79
N SER A 303 -5.82 22.45 2.57
CA SER A 303 -4.87 21.90 1.60
C SER A 303 -3.39 22.07 1.99
N GLU A 304 -3.07 22.89 3.00
CA GLU A 304 -1.69 23.09 3.47
C GLU A 304 -1.03 21.79 3.99
N TYR A 305 -1.82 20.83 4.47
CA TYR A 305 -1.36 19.50 4.91
C TYR A 305 -0.61 18.71 3.82
N VAL A 306 -0.90 18.96 2.54
CA VAL A 306 -0.36 18.20 1.41
C VAL A 306 0.80 18.95 0.74
N ASN A 307 0.65 20.27 0.58
CA ASN A 307 1.59 21.13 -0.13
C ASN A 307 2.90 21.39 0.63
N SER A 308 2.92 21.24 1.95
CA SER A 308 4.11 21.39 2.79
C SER A 308 5.23 20.37 2.49
N THR A 309 4.99 19.39 1.61
CA THR A 309 5.90 18.26 1.36
C THR A 309 6.36 18.10 -0.09
N ASN A 310 5.87 18.93 -1.03
CA ASN A 310 6.34 18.88 -2.44
C ASN A 310 7.64 19.67 -2.68
N LYS A 311 8.22 20.31 -1.65
CA LYS A 311 9.40 21.17 -1.80
C LYS A 311 10.76 20.52 -1.52
N ASP A 312 10.84 19.35 -0.87
CA ASP A 312 12.13 18.83 -0.36
C ASP A 312 12.66 17.53 -0.98
N ASP A 313 11.98 16.93 -1.97
CA ASP A 313 12.55 15.75 -2.68
C ASP A 313 13.54 16.13 -3.80
N GLY A 314 14.14 17.31 -3.70
CA GLY A 314 14.89 17.94 -4.79
C GLY A 314 16.10 18.75 -4.37
N GLU A 315 16.91 18.31 -3.39
CA GLU A 315 18.26 18.85 -3.23
C GLU A 315 19.34 17.80 -3.51
N LYS A 316 19.98 18.02 -4.66
CA LYS A 316 21.28 17.45 -5.02
C LYS A 316 22.25 17.70 -3.88
N SER A 317 22.95 16.64 -3.49
CA SER A 317 24.14 16.71 -2.66
C SER A 317 25.11 17.77 -3.19
N PRO A 318 25.53 18.77 -2.38
CA PRO A 318 26.70 19.55 -2.71
C PRO A 318 27.92 18.67 -2.44
N THR A 319 28.49 18.14 -3.52
CA THR A 319 29.89 17.71 -3.52
C THR A 319 30.76 18.93 -3.27
N THR A 320 31.38 19.02 -2.09
CA THR A 320 32.62 19.77 -1.91
C THR A 320 33.61 18.96 -1.08
N PRO A 321 34.91 18.95 -1.44
CA PRO A 321 35.88 18.02 -0.89
C PRO A 321 36.36 18.46 0.49
N LEU A 322 36.71 17.46 1.31
CA LEU A 322 37.50 17.61 2.53
C LEU A 322 38.81 18.37 2.22
N VAL A 323 38.95 19.58 2.76
CA VAL A 323 40.22 20.27 2.89
C VAL A 323 40.69 20.11 4.33
N SER A 324 41.78 19.37 4.49
CA SER A 324 42.54 19.19 5.72
C SER A 324 43.15 20.51 6.20
N PRO A 325 43.10 20.83 7.50
CA PRO A 325 43.90 21.91 8.06
C PRO A 325 45.19 21.35 8.67
N ASN A 326 46.33 21.80 8.14
CA ASN A 326 47.59 22.06 8.85
C ASN A 326 48.51 22.81 7.86
N PRO A 327 49.42 23.71 8.30
CA PRO A 327 50.08 23.71 9.61
C PRO A 327 50.33 25.09 10.28
N THR A 328 50.72 25.02 11.56
CA THR A 328 51.69 25.87 12.32
C THR A 328 51.50 27.39 12.45
N ALA A 329 51.33 27.83 13.70
CA ALA A 329 52.35 28.55 14.47
C ALA A 329 52.27 28.11 15.93
#